data_AF-A0A953X5K0-F1
#
_entry.id   AF-A0A953X5K0-F1
#
_cell.length_a   1.000
_cell.length_b   1.000
_cell.length_c   1.000
_cell.angle_alpha   90.00
_cell.angle_beta   90.00
_cell.angle_gamma   90.00
#
_symmetry.space_group_name_H-M   'P 1'
#
loop_
_entity.id
_entity.type
_entity.pdbx_description
1 polymer ?
#
loop_
_entity_poly.entity_id
_entity_poly.type
_entity_poly.pdbx_seq_one_letter_code
_entity_poly.pdbx_strand_id
1 'polypeptide(L)'
;MLQLPMLMKVSSAAIAAAITASITYGQYAVAAGPKGSGLLPPASVFVPGAEADANVDPFAELVRSFAELKQARAKADRNHAMVQWLLGLQAHDLAGFTVRRAEGGLVYDVSLDRGGPDASSRIFLAVPSGPEMSYAVRLSQATDGSIRVEGISCAGHDMLADLAAADAAEAEALSRTAAYLGAPEMADPGLPADCLMKALDAD
;
A
#
# COMPACT_ATOMS: atom_id res chain seq x y z
N MET A 1 17.65 41.13 12.25
CA MET A 1 17.95 40.40 11.00
C MET A 1 17.96 38.92 11.32
N LEU A 2 16.87 38.20 11.04
CA LEU A 2 16.78 36.75 11.29
C LEU A 2 17.28 36.00 10.05
N GLN A 3 18.37 35.23 10.21
CA GLN A 3 18.74 34.15 9.31
C GLN A 3 18.17 32.84 9.88
N LEU A 4 17.31 32.16 9.12
CA LEU A 4 16.93 30.76 9.39
C LEU A 4 17.97 29.83 8.75
N PRO A 5 18.58 28.87 9.49
CA PRO A 5 19.34 27.81 8.87
C PRO A 5 18.46 26.57 8.66
N MET A 6 18.49 26.12 7.40
CA MET A 6 18.49 24.72 6.95
C MET A 6 17.30 23.80 7.28
N LEU A 7 16.52 23.56 6.23
CA LEU A 7 15.72 22.36 6.01
C LEU A 7 16.51 21.10 6.40
N MET A 8 15.99 20.40 7.39
CA MET A 8 16.49 19.12 7.87
C MET A 8 16.30 18.08 6.74
N LYS A 9 17.40 17.65 6.13
CA LYS A 9 17.49 16.42 5.34
C LYS A 9 16.96 15.28 6.20
N VAL A 10 15.77 14.77 5.89
CA VAL A 10 15.26 13.56 6.53
C VAL A 10 16.06 12.39 5.94
N SER A 11 17.09 11.97 6.68
CA SER A 11 18.01 10.90 6.32
C SER A 11 17.29 9.58 6.04
N SER A 12 17.79 8.86 5.02
CA SER A 12 17.32 7.57 4.50
C SER A 12 17.07 6.46 5.54
N ALA A 13 17.47 6.65 6.79
CA ALA A 13 17.18 5.73 7.90
C ALA A 13 15.69 5.68 8.27
N ALA A 14 14.93 6.77 8.10
CA ALA A 14 13.49 6.78 8.37
C ALA A 14 12.70 5.93 7.36
N ILE A 15 13.16 5.91 6.10
CA ILE A 15 12.59 5.10 5.02
C ILE A 15 12.84 3.61 5.29
N ALA A 16 14.05 3.24 5.72
CA ALA A 16 14.38 1.87 6.10
C ALA A 16 13.55 1.36 7.29
N ALA A 17 13.29 2.20 8.30
CA ALA A 17 12.46 1.83 9.46
C ALA A 17 10.98 1.64 9.10
N ALA A 18 10.43 2.48 8.23
CA ALA A 18 9.05 2.33 7.74
C ALA A 18 8.87 1.06 6.87
N ILE A 19 9.86 0.75 6.03
CA ILE A 19 9.87 -0.49 5.22
C ILE A 19 10.01 -1.72 6.14
N THR A 20 10.90 -1.66 7.13
CA THR A 20 11.13 -2.80 8.04
C THR A 20 9.89 -3.08 8.89
N ALA A 21 9.23 -2.06 9.46
CA ALA A 21 8.01 -2.22 10.25
C ALA A 21 6.83 -2.81 9.44
N SER A 22 6.79 -2.55 8.13
CA SER A 22 5.80 -3.12 7.21
C SER A 22 6.04 -4.60 6.89
N ILE A 23 7.29 -5.06 7.01
CA ILE A 23 7.73 -6.43 6.71
C ILE A 23 7.78 -7.31 7.98
N THR A 24 8.04 -6.74 9.16
CA THR A 24 8.27 -7.54 10.39
C THR A 24 7.01 -7.94 11.17
N TYR A 25 5.85 -7.35 10.89
CA TYR A 25 4.60 -7.75 11.57
C TYR A 25 4.04 -9.14 11.15
N GLY A 26 4.79 -9.89 10.34
CA GLY A 26 4.47 -11.25 9.92
C GLY A 26 5.50 -12.31 10.34
N GLN A 27 6.41 -12.02 11.28
CA GLN A 27 7.32 -13.05 11.80
C GLN A 27 6.58 -13.97 12.76
N TYR A 28 6.10 -15.09 12.21
CA TYR A 28 5.61 -16.26 12.91
C TYR A 28 6.45 -16.57 14.16
N ALA A 29 5.83 -16.45 15.34
CA ALA A 29 6.32 -17.07 16.55
C ALA A 29 6.06 -18.60 16.46
N VAL A 30 6.83 -19.31 15.65
CA VAL A 30 6.96 -20.75 15.82
C VAL A 30 7.95 -20.93 16.97
N ALA A 31 7.43 -21.15 18.17
CA ALA A 31 8.24 -21.50 19.34
C ALA A 31 8.92 -22.85 19.08
N ALA A 32 10.14 -22.83 18.55
CA ALA A 32 11.02 -23.98 18.48
C ALA A 32 11.51 -24.32 19.90
N GLY A 33 10.93 -25.36 20.51
CA GLY A 33 11.45 -25.97 21.73
C GLY A 33 12.81 -26.64 21.49
N PRO A 34 13.68 -26.76 22.52
CA PRO A 34 15.07 -27.12 22.33
C PRO A 34 15.25 -28.60 21.97
N LYS A 35 16.28 -28.86 21.14
CA LYS A 35 16.73 -30.18 20.71
C LYS A 35 17.16 -31.05 21.90
N GLY A 36 16.53 -32.20 22.05
CA GLY A 36 17.01 -33.33 22.84
C GLY A 36 16.71 -34.63 22.08
N SER A 37 17.76 -35.33 21.64
CA SER A 37 17.71 -36.59 20.91
C SER A 37 16.98 -37.70 21.67
N GLY A 38 16.19 -38.51 20.95
CA GLY A 38 15.72 -39.82 21.44
C GLY A 38 14.45 -40.29 20.75
N LEU A 39 14.58 -41.38 20.00
CA LEU A 39 13.53 -42.10 19.26
C LEU A 39 12.25 -42.40 20.08
N LEU A 40 11.09 -42.30 19.41
CA LEU A 40 9.68 -42.60 19.79
C LEU A 40 8.85 -41.39 20.29
N PRO A 41 7.61 -41.18 19.77
CA PRO A 41 6.68 -40.20 20.33
C PRO A 41 6.17 -40.71 21.70
N PRO A 42 6.36 -40.01 22.82
CA PRO A 42 5.73 -40.42 24.06
C PRO A 42 4.23 -40.09 23.99
N ALA A 43 3.44 -41.05 24.47
CA ALA A 43 1.99 -41.09 24.50
C ALA A 43 1.33 -39.77 24.94
N SER A 44 0.24 -39.43 24.25
CA SER A 44 -0.92 -38.68 24.75
C SER A 44 -0.71 -37.98 26.10
N VAL A 45 -0.32 -36.71 26.08
CA VAL A 45 -0.51 -35.82 27.22
C VAL A 45 -2.00 -35.57 27.34
N PHE A 46 -2.67 -36.39 28.14
CA PHE A 46 -4.01 -36.09 28.64
C PHE A 46 -3.86 -34.83 29.50
N VAL A 47 -4.41 -33.70 29.03
CA VAL A 47 -4.59 -32.49 29.84
C VAL A 47 -5.93 -32.67 30.56
N PRO A 48 -5.97 -32.92 31.89
CA PRO A 48 -7.23 -33.00 32.61
C PRO A 48 -7.78 -31.58 32.74
N GLY A 49 -8.90 -31.30 32.07
CA GLY A 49 -9.55 -29.98 32.09
C GLY A 49 -9.53 -29.21 30.78
N ALA A 50 -9.10 -29.81 29.66
CA ALA A 50 -9.47 -29.28 28.35
C ALA A 50 -10.98 -29.53 28.18
N GLU A 51 -11.79 -28.50 28.41
CA GLU A 51 -13.19 -28.52 28.02
C GLU A 51 -13.27 -29.00 26.57
N ALA A 52 -13.99 -30.09 26.35
CA ALA A 52 -14.26 -30.68 25.05
C ALA A 52 -15.27 -29.82 24.28
N ASP A 53 -15.02 -28.52 24.17
CA ASP A 53 -15.95 -27.57 23.55
C ASP A 53 -15.21 -26.49 22.74
N ALA A 54 -14.42 -26.97 21.78
CA ALA A 54 -14.33 -26.33 20.49
C ALA A 54 -14.05 -27.43 19.48
N ASN A 55 -15.11 -27.98 18.86
CA ASN A 55 -14.99 -28.83 17.69
C ASN A 55 -14.51 -27.94 16.52
N VAL A 56 -13.25 -27.53 16.55
CA VAL A 56 -12.60 -26.77 15.49
C VAL A 56 -12.42 -27.75 14.34
N ASP A 57 -13.20 -27.57 13.28
CA ASP A 57 -13.03 -28.33 12.05
C ASP A 57 -11.62 -28.06 11.50
N PRO A 58 -10.71 -29.05 11.52
CA PRO A 58 -9.32 -28.85 11.09
C PRO A 58 -9.21 -28.47 9.60
N PHE A 59 -10.19 -28.86 8.77
CA PHE A 59 -10.23 -28.46 7.37
C PHE A 59 -10.69 -27.01 7.20
N ALA A 60 -11.69 -26.59 7.97
CA ALA A 60 -12.12 -25.19 7.98
C ALA A 60 -10.98 -24.27 8.46
N GLU A 61 -10.22 -24.70 9.48
CA GLU A 61 -9.05 -23.98 9.97
C GLU A 61 -7.95 -23.89 8.90
N LEU A 62 -7.64 -25.02 8.24
CA LEU A 62 -6.65 -25.06 7.17
C LEU A 62 -7.04 -24.17 5.98
N VAL A 63 -8.31 -24.20 5.56
CA VAL A 63 -8.84 -23.32 4.50
C VAL A 63 -8.71 -21.85 4.91
N ARG A 64 -9.01 -21.51 6.17
CA ARG A 64 -8.83 -20.15 6.71
C ARG A 64 -7.35 -19.74 6.69
N SER A 65 -6.44 -20.57 7.18
CA SER A 65 -4.99 -20.29 7.15
C SER A 65 -4.48 -20.09 5.73
N PHE A 66 -4.96 -20.90 4.77
CA PHE A 66 -4.60 -20.71 3.36
C PHE A 66 -5.14 -19.40 2.79
N ALA A 67 -6.35 -18.98 3.18
CA ALA A 67 -6.90 -17.69 2.77
C ALA A 67 -6.08 -16.53 3.35
N GLU A 68 -5.69 -16.59 4.62
CA GLU A 68 -4.84 -15.60 5.27
C GLU A 68 -3.45 -15.50 4.61
N LEU A 69 -2.83 -16.64 4.29
CA LEU A 69 -1.56 -16.68 3.56
C LEU A 69 -1.66 -16.04 2.17
N LYS A 70 -2.74 -16.31 1.45
CA LYS A 70 -2.99 -15.70 0.13
C LYS A 70 -3.14 -14.19 0.24
N GLN A 71 -3.88 -13.72 1.24
CA GLN A 71 -4.05 -12.29 1.50
C GLN A 71 -2.73 -11.62 1.87
N ALA A 72 -1.94 -12.23 2.76
CA ALA A 72 -0.62 -11.72 3.12
C ALA A 72 0.30 -11.64 1.91
N ARG A 73 0.24 -12.63 1.01
CA ARG A 73 1.00 -12.62 -0.23
C ARG A 73 0.55 -11.51 -1.18
N ALA A 74 -0.75 -11.35 -1.40
CA ALA A 74 -1.29 -10.29 -2.25
C ALA A 74 -0.86 -8.90 -1.76
N LYS A 75 -0.94 -8.66 -0.45
CA LYS A 75 -0.43 -7.43 0.18
C LYS A 75 1.06 -7.22 -0.08
N ALA A 76 1.88 -8.26 0.10
CA ALA A 76 3.32 -8.18 -0.09
C ALA A 76 3.69 -7.88 -1.55
N ASP A 77 3.03 -8.54 -2.51
CA ASP A 77 3.26 -8.34 -3.94
C ASP A 77 2.85 -6.93 -4.39
N ARG A 78 1.67 -6.45 -3.96
CA ARG A 78 1.21 -5.08 -4.22
C ARG A 78 2.19 -4.04 -3.69
N ASN A 79 2.61 -4.20 -2.44
CA ASN A 79 3.57 -3.28 -1.82
C ASN A 79 4.93 -3.33 -2.51
N HIS A 80 5.38 -4.51 -2.94
CA HIS A 80 6.62 -4.67 -3.68
C HIS A 80 6.56 -3.93 -5.03
N ALA A 81 5.49 -4.12 -5.80
CA ALA A 81 5.29 -3.45 -7.09
C ALA A 81 5.30 -1.92 -6.93
N MET A 82 4.58 -1.40 -5.93
CA MET A 82 4.56 0.04 -5.63
C MET A 82 5.95 0.58 -5.26
N VAL A 83 6.70 -0.14 -4.41
CA VAL A 83 8.06 0.29 -4.03
C VAL A 83 8.99 0.29 -5.24
N GLN A 84 8.89 -0.72 -6.11
CA GLN A 84 9.68 -0.75 -7.35
C GLN A 84 9.35 0.44 -8.25
N TRP A 85 8.08 0.78 -8.41
CA TRP A 85 7.66 1.95 -9.18
C TRP A 85 8.20 3.26 -8.60
N LEU A 86 8.05 3.49 -7.28
CA LEU A 86 8.58 4.67 -6.60
C LEU A 86 10.11 4.78 -6.73
N LEU A 87 10.83 3.66 -6.58
CA LEU A 87 12.28 3.62 -6.75
C LEU A 87 12.69 3.89 -8.18
N GLY A 88 11.93 3.39 -9.16
CA GLY A 88 12.15 3.69 -10.58
C GLY A 88 12.02 5.18 -10.87
N LEU A 89 10.95 5.80 -10.42
CA LEU A 89 10.76 7.25 -10.55
C LEU A 89 11.90 8.06 -9.92
N GLN A 90 12.32 7.69 -8.71
CA GLN A 90 13.40 8.37 -8.01
C GLN A 90 14.76 8.16 -8.70
N ALA A 91 15.04 6.96 -9.21
CA ALA A 91 16.30 6.65 -9.88
C ALA A 91 16.51 7.46 -11.17
N HIS A 92 15.42 7.89 -11.80
CA HIS A 92 15.43 8.72 -13.00
C HIS A 92 15.23 10.21 -12.72
N ASP A 93 15.20 10.63 -11.44
CA ASP A 93 14.93 12.00 -11.00
C ASP A 93 13.58 12.55 -11.54
N LEU A 94 12.62 11.64 -11.75
CA LEU A 94 11.32 11.94 -12.34
C LEU A 94 10.26 12.24 -11.30
N ALA A 95 10.54 12.02 -10.01
CA ALA A 95 9.56 12.29 -8.97
C ALA A 95 10.15 12.61 -7.58
N GLY A 96 9.46 13.51 -6.88
CA GLY A 96 9.50 13.63 -5.43
C GLY A 96 8.23 13.06 -4.81
N PHE A 97 8.31 12.48 -3.62
CA PHE A 97 7.10 12.01 -2.93
C PHE A 97 7.12 12.26 -1.43
N THR A 98 5.92 12.45 -0.87
CA THR A 98 5.68 12.47 0.58
C THR A 98 4.66 11.40 0.96
N VAL A 99 4.65 11.00 2.23
CA VAL A 99 3.74 9.95 2.72
C VAL A 99 2.98 10.47 3.92
N ARG A 100 1.67 10.29 3.90
CA ARG A 100 0.75 10.68 4.96
C ARG A 100 0.03 9.43 5.49
N ARG A 101 -0.14 9.35 6.81
CA ARG A 101 -1.01 8.32 7.42
C ARG A 101 -2.45 8.78 7.30
N ALA A 102 -3.33 7.85 6.94
CA ALA A 102 -4.77 8.04 6.93
C ALA A 102 -5.44 6.87 7.67
N GLU A 103 -6.70 7.04 8.04
CA GLU A 103 -7.49 5.90 8.53
C GLU A 103 -7.58 4.84 7.42
N GLY A 104 -7.41 3.56 7.77
CA GLY A 104 -7.41 2.46 6.80
C GLY A 104 -6.11 2.28 5.99
N GLY A 105 -5.17 3.23 5.97
CA GLY A 105 -3.98 3.08 5.11
C GLY A 105 -2.99 4.24 5.07
N LEU A 106 -2.31 4.35 3.94
CA LEU A 106 -1.36 5.41 3.62
C LEU A 106 -1.81 6.14 2.37
N VAL A 107 -1.50 7.43 2.29
CA VAL A 107 -1.62 8.22 1.07
C VAL A 107 -0.22 8.72 0.69
N TYR A 108 0.23 8.32 -0.49
CA TYR A 108 1.47 8.82 -1.09
C TYR A 108 1.11 9.98 -2.02
N ASP A 109 1.82 11.08 -1.87
CA ASP A 109 1.69 12.27 -2.69
C ASP A 109 2.95 12.37 -3.53
N VAL A 110 2.81 12.03 -4.81
CA VAL A 110 3.90 11.87 -5.77
C VAL A 110 3.80 13.00 -6.78
N SER A 111 4.81 13.86 -6.82
CA SER A 111 4.95 14.92 -7.83
C SER A 111 5.84 14.40 -8.94
N LEU A 112 5.30 14.25 -10.14
CA LEU A 112 6.03 13.83 -11.33
C LEU A 112 6.56 15.06 -12.07
N ASP A 113 7.87 15.09 -12.31
CA ASP A 113 8.52 16.06 -13.18
C ASP A 113 8.82 15.39 -14.52
N ARG A 114 7.99 15.67 -15.53
CA ARG A 114 8.17 15.17 -16.91
C ARG A 114 8.84 16.18 -17.84
N GLY A 115 9.51 17.22 -17.31
CA GLY A 115 10.39 18.09 -18.09
C GLY A 115 9.68 19.10 -18.99
N GLY A 116 8.46 19.54 -18.65
CA GLY A 116 7.72 20.59 -19.35
C GLY A 116 6.75 21.33 -18.43
N PRO A 117 6.47 22.63 -18.66
CA PRO A 117 5.61 23.46 -17.80
C PRO A 117 4.17 22.96 -17.71
N ASP A 118 3.66 22.29 -18.76
CA ASP A 118 2.33 21.67 -18.80
C ASP A 118 2.35 20.16 -18.52
N ALA A 119 3.53 19.59 -18.20
CA ALA A 119 3.74 18.15 -18.05
C ALA A 119 3.90 17.70 -16.60
N SER A 120 3.84 18.64 -15.64
CA SER A 120 3.86 18.31 -14.22
C SER A 120 2.51 17.70 -13.84
N SER A 121 2.56 16.47 -13.32
CA SER A 121 1.38 15.77 -12.82
C SER A 121 1.62 15.37 -11.38
N ARG A 122 0.55 15.37 -10.59
CA ARG A 122 0.61 14.98 -9.18
C ARG A 122 -0.32 13.81 -8.95
N ILE A 123 0.17 12.79 -8.26
CA ILE A 123 -0.57 11.56 -8.01
C ILE A 123 -0.73 11.39 -6.51
N PHE A 124 -1.98 11.23 -6.07
CA PHE A 124 -2.33 10.83 -4.71
C PHE A 124 -2.69 9.35 -4.73
N LEU A 125 -1.77 8.52 -4.25
CA LEU A 125 -1.90 7.07 -4.24
C LEU A 125 -2.36 6.59 -2.85
N ALA A 126 -3.58 6.08 -2.79
CA ALA A 126 -4.17 5.43 -1.63
C ALA A 126 -3.73 3.95 -1.55
N VAL A 127 -3.15 3.57 -0.42
CA VAL A 127 -2.62 2.23 -0.17
C VAL A 127 -3.27 1.66 1.09
N PRO A 128 -4.20 0.70 0.96
CA PRO A 128 -4.84 0.06 2.10
C PRO A 128 -3.86 -0.68 3.00
N SER A 129 -4.17 -0.74 4.30
CA SER A 129 -3.37 -1.49 5.27
C SER A 129 -3.50 -3.00 5.11
N GLY A 130 -4.62 -3.47 4.57
CA GLY A 130 -4.90 -4.88 4.31
C GLY A 130 -4.47 -5.33 2.91
N PRO A 131 -4.99 -6.48 2.45
CA PRO A 131 -4.66 -7.07 1.16
C PRO A 131 -5.36 -6.42 -0.04
N GLU A 132 -6.22 -5.43 0.18
CA GLU A 132 -7.06 -4.78 -0.83
C GLU A 132 -6.24 -4.05 -1.91
N MET A 133 -6.87 -3.69 -3.02
CA MET A 133 -6.18 -3.01 -4.12
C MET A 133 -5.85 -1.56 -3.78
N SER A 134 -4.75 -1.04 -4.32
CA SER A 134 -4.45 0.39 -4.25
C SER A 134 -5.30 1.16 -5.26
N TYR A 135 -5.47 2.45 -5.04
CA TYR A 135 -6.16 3.38 -5.92
C TYR A 135 -5.37 4.68 -6.02
N ALA A 136 -5.44 5.36 -7.16
CA ALA A 136 -4.74 6.61 -7.37
C ALA A 136 -5.70 7.70 -7.87
N VAL A 137 -5.43 8.95 -7.47
CA VAL A 137 -6.01 10.13 -8.09
C VAL A 137 -4.89 10.92 -8.75
N ARG A 138 -5.02 11.15 -10.05
CA ARG A 138 -4.09 11.96 -10.85
C ARG A 138 -4.65 13.37 -11.03
N LEU A 139 -3.79 14.34 -10.82
CA LEU A 139 -3.99 15.73 -11.19
C LEU A 139 -3.12 16.04 -12.40
N SER A 140 -3.77 16.42 -13.49
CA SER A 140 -3.10 16.83 -14.73
C SER A 140 -3.62 18.19 -15.19
N GLN A 141 -2.72 19.05 -15.66
CA GLN A 141 -3.11 20.35 -16.19
C GLN A 141 -3.67 20.19 -17.61
N ALA A 142 -4.86 20.75 -17.85
CA ALA A 142 -5.47 20.79 -19.16
C ALA A 142 -5.02 22.02 -19.96
N THR A 143 -5.22 21.96 -21.28
CA THR A 143 -4.83 23.03 -22.21
C THR A 143 -5.59 24.34 -22.02
N ASP A 144 -6.78 24.29 -21.42
CA ASP A 144 -7.58 25.47 -21.07
C ASP A 144 -7.22 26.05 -19.68
N GLY A 145 -6.19 25.50 -19.04
CA GLY A 145 -5.69 25.94 -17.74
C GLY A 145 -6.43 25.33 -16.56
N SER A 146 -7.43 24.49 -16.78
CA SER A 146 -8.08 23.72 -15.72
C SER A 146 -7.20 22.56 -15.24
N ILE A 147 -7.56 21.96 -14.12
CA ILE A 147 -6.91 20.79 -13.54
C ILE A 147 -7.90 19.65 -13.60
N ARG A 148 -7.55 18.63 -14.39
CA ARG A 148 -8.30 17.39 -14.47
C ARG A 148 -7.96 16.53 -13.26
N VAL A 149 -9.00 16.00 -12.65
CA VAL A 149 -8.93 15.07 -11.53
C VAL A 149 -9.41 13.72 -12.01
N GLU A 150 -8.50 12.76 -12.11
CA GLU A 150 -8.78 11.43 -12.66
C GLU A 150 -8.58 10.36 -11.60
N GLY A 151 -9.56 9.47 -11.46
CA GLY A 151 -9.47 8.27 -10.66
C GLY A 151 -8.87 7.14 -11.45
N ILE A 152 -7.91 6.43 -10.88
CA ILE A 152 -7.17 5.36 -11.55
C ILE A 152 -7.16 4.14 -10.62
N SER A 153 -7.73 3.05 -11.10
CA SER A 153 -7.71 1.74 -10.45
C SER A 153 -7.16 0.69 -11.43
N CYS A 154 -7.06 -0.55 -10.98
CA CYS A 154 -6.76 -1.64 -11.89
C CYS A 154 -7.92 -2.01 -12.83
N ALA A 155 -9.14 -1.57 -12.52
CA ALA A 155 -10.33 -1.82 -13.31
C ALA A 155 -10.54 -0.76 -14.42
N GLY A 156 -9.97 0.44 -14.27
CA GLY A 156 -10.08 1.48 -15.28
C GLY A 156 -9.74 2.88 -14.78
N HIS A 157 -10.03 3.87 -15.63
CA HIS A 157 -9.86 5.29 -15.36
C HIS A 157 -11.21 6.00 -15.42
N ASP A 158 -11.46 6.88 -14.45
CA ASP A 158 -12.69 7.67 -14.35
C ASP A 158 -12.35 9.16 -14.23
N MET A 159 -13.04 10.00 -15.01
CA MET A 159 -12.97 11.45 -14.84
C MET A 159 -13.81 11.85 -13.62
N LEU A 160 -13.17 12.37 -12.57
CA LEU A 160 -13.84 12.72 -11.31
C LEU A 160 -14.33 14.16 -11.30
N ALA A 161 -13.48 15.09 -11.74
CA ALA A 161 -13.78 16.51 -11.75
C ALA A 161 -12.85 17.28 -12.70
N ASP A 162 -13.31 18.46 -13.08
CA ASP A 162 -12.53 19.46 -13.80
C ASP A 162 -12.56 20.77 -13.03
N LEU A 163 -11.41 21.22 -12.50
CA LEU A 163 -11.33 22.27 -11.48
C LEU A 163 -10.34 23.36 -11.87
N ALA A 164 -10.75 24.63 -11.72
CA ALA A 164 -9.89 25.77 -12.06
C ALA A 164 -8.81 26.09 -10.99
N ALA A 165 -8.96 25.59 -9.77
CA ALA A 165 -8.10 25.95 -8.64
C ALA A 165 -7.32 24.72 -8.11
N ALA A 166 -6.00 24.87 -7.96
CA ALA A 166 -5.11 23.81 -7.48
C ALA A 166 -5.46 23.32 -6.08
N ASP A 167 -5.75 24.23 -5.15
CA ASP A 167 -6.13 23.87 -3.78
C ASP A 167 -7.43 23.06 -3.75
N ALA A 168 -8.38 23.38 -4.63
CA ALA A 168 -9.63 22.63 -4.76
C ALA A 168 -9.38 21.23 -5.35
N ALA A 169 -8.49 21.10 -6.33
CA ALA A 169 -8.11 19.83 -6.92
C ALA A 169 -7.36 18.92 -5.93
N GLU A 170 -6.44 19.48 -5.13
CA GLU A 170 -5.77 18.74 -4.05
C GLU A 170 -6.78 18.30 -2.98
N ALA A 171 -7.70 19.17 -2.57
CA ALA A 171 -8.73 18.82 -1.60
C ALA A 171 -9.64 17.68 -2.11
N GLU A 172 -10.05 17.73 -3.38
CA GLU A 172 -10.83 16.66 -4.02
C GLU A 172 -10.04 15.36 -4.07
N ALA A 173 -8.78 15.38 -4.49
CA ALA A 173 -7.94 14.18 -4.53
C ALA A 173 -7.74 13.54 -3.15
N LEU A 174 -7.49 14.36 -2.12
CA LEU A 174 -7.38 13.88 -0.75
C LEU A 174 -8.71 13.33 -0.22
N SER A 175 -9.83 13.98 -0.55
CA SER A 175 -11.17 13.48 -0.19
C SER A 175 -11.46 12.13 -0.83
N ARG A 176 -11.12 11.96 -2.11
CA ARG A 176 -11.34 10.71 -2.86
C ARG A 176 -10.47 9.57 -2.36
N THR A 177 -9.19 9.84 -2.11
CA THR A 177 -8.28 8.83 -1.54
C THR A 177 -8.69 8.42 -0.13
N ALA A 178 -9.12 9.37 0.71
CA ALA A 178 -9.65 9.07 2.04
C ALA A 178 -10.94 8.24 1.98
N ALA A 179 -11.89 8.61 1.09
CA ALA A 179 -13.12 7.85 0.88
C ALA A 179 -12.83 6.41 0.43
N TYR A 180 -11.88 6.24 -0.49
CA TYR A 180 -11.43 4.92 -0.94
C TYR A 180 -10.85 4.08 0.21
N LEU A 181 -10.01 4.67 1.06
CA LEU A 181 -9.45 3.94 2.21
C LEU A 181 -10.50 3.52 3.25
N GLY A 182 -11.66 4.18 3.28
CA GLY A 182 -12.81 3.78 4.10
C GLY A 182 -13.55 2.55 3.58
N ALA A 183 -13.45 2.26 2.27
CA ALA A 183 -14.09 1.11 1.62
C ALA A 183 -13.27 0.64 0.40
N PRO A 184 -12.07 0.07 0.61
CA PRO A 184 -11.18 -0.28 -0.49
C PRO A 184 -11.67 -1.50 -1.28
N GLU A 185 -11.34 -1.55 -2.57
CA GLU A 185 -11.69 -2.67 -3.43
C GLU A 185 -10.93 -3.94 -3.03
N MET A 186 -11.65 -5.04 -2.89
CA MET A 186 -11.05 -6.33 -2.57
C MET A 186 -10.02 -6.73 -3.64
N ALA A 187 -8.95 -7.39 -3.22
CA ALA A 187 -7.99 -7.96 -4.16
C ALA A 187 -8.67 -8.95 -5.10
N ASP A 188 -8.52 -8.71 -6.40
CA ASP A 188 -8.90 -9.65 -7.44
C ASP A 188 -7.70 -10.56 -7.75
N PRO A 189 -7.78 -11.88 -7.48
CA PRO A 189 -6.70 -12.81 -7.80
C PRO A 189 -6.42 -12.94 -9.30
N GLY A 190 -7.33 -12.48 -10.18
CA GLY A 190 -7.12 -12.41 -11.63
C GLY A 190 -6.29 -11.21 -12.08
N LEU A 191 -6.09 -10.20 -11.23
CA LEU A 191 -5.32 -9.01 -11.55
C LEU A 191 -3.87 -9.13 -11.07
N PRO A 192 -2.88 -8.73 -11.88
CA PRO A 192 -1.49 -8.73 -11.45
C PRO A 192 -1.26 -7.64 -10.40
N ALA A 193 -0.36 -7.89 -9.45
CA ALA A 193 -0.11 -6.96 -8.34
C ALA A 193 0.42 -5.58 -8.75
N ASP A 194 0.94 -5.44 -9.98
CA ASP A 194 1.46 -4.21 -10.56
C ASP A 194 0.47 -3.50 -11.49
N CYS A 195 -0.79 -3.96 -11.58
CA CYS A 195 -1.79 -3.41 -12.49
C CYS A 195 -1.95 -1.89 -12.37
N LEU A 196 -2.00 -1.36 -11.15
CA LEU A 196 -2.13 0.08 -10.94
C LEU A 196 -0.88 0.83 -11.42
N MET A 197 0.31 0.29 -11.18
CA MET A 197 1.56 0.94 -11.61
C MET A 197 1.62 1.01 -13.14
N LYS A 198 1.22 -0.07 -13.81
CA LYS A 198 1.08 -0.10 -15.27
C LYS A 198 0.05 0.89 -15.79
N ALA A 199 -1.10 1.02 -15.11
CA ALA A 199 -2.12 2.00 -15.45
C ALA A 199 -1.59 3.44 -15.29
N LEU A 200 -0.78 3.68 -14.26
CA LEU A 200 -0.15 4.98 -14.03
C LEU A 200 0.93 5.32 -15.07
N ASP A 201 1.60 4.32 -15.63
CA ASP A 201 2.62 4.52 -16.67
C ASP A 201 2.02 4.64 -18.09
N ALA A 202 0.71 4.40 -18.26
CA ALA A 202 0.06 4.32 -19.58
C ALA A 202 -0.18 5.66 -20.32
N ASP A 203 0.51 6.73 -19.93
CA ASP A 203 0.43 8.08 -20.53
C ASP A 203 1.80 8.58 -21.01
#